data_AF-A0A9E6UYF1-F1
#
_entry.id   AF-A0A9E6UYF1-F1
#
_cell.length_a   1.000
_cell.length_b   1.000
_cell.length_c   1.000
_cell.angle_alpha   90.00
_cell.angle_beta   90.00
_cell.angle_gamma   90.00
#
_symmetry.space_group_name_H-M   'P 1'
#
loop_
_entity.id
_entity.type
_entity.pdbx_description
1 polymer ?
#
loop_
_entity_poly.entity_id
_entity_poly.type
_entity_poly.pdbx_seq_one_letter_code
_entity_poly.pdbx_strand_id
1 'polypeptide(L)'
;MNTLVQSFGDVSKLKIGAMIAVSVLMIAFFVLLATNATSPSMAPIYTNLSLEDSSEIVAELEQMGVPYDLSVGGKQILVAGDKVEELRVKMAGKGLPSDGSGMGYEIFDNTDAMGTSNFILNVNKVRALEGELARTIGSIKKINSARVHLVIPKRELFTRERREPTASVVLNIRGNQELDKQEIAAIQHLVATSVTGLKPTRITIVDDQGRMLARGVEDENDPELIASKAQDYRANFEKKLEQTILA
;
A
#
# COMPACT_ATOMS: atom_id res chain seq x y z
N MET A 1 -27.09 -71.31 29.13
CA MET A 1 -26.99 -69.89 28.73
C MET A 1 -26.98 -69.04 30.01
N ASN A 2 -25.85 -69.01 30.73
CA ASN A 2 -25.62 -68.11 31.88
C ASN A 2 -24.16 -68.16 32.39
N THR A 3 -23.20 -68.40 31.50
CA THR A 3 -21.76 -68.41 31.83
C THR A 3 -21.11 -67.03 31.78
N LEU A 4 -21.84 -65.99 31.38
CA LEU A 4 -21.34 -64.60 31.33
C LEU A 4 -21.47 -63.88 32.68
N VAL A 5 -22.35 -64.33 33.57
CA VAL A 5 -22.62 -63.65 34.86
C VAL A 5 -21.77 -64.22 36.01
N GLN A 6 -21.26 -65.45 35.89
CA GLN A 6 -20.43 -66.07 36.93
C GLN A 6 -18.95 -65.65 36.90
N SER A 7 -18.47 -64.97 35.85
CA SER A 7 -17.08 -64.50 35.79
C SER A 7 -16.81 -63.24 36.65
N PHE A 8 -17.83 -62.67 37.28
CA PHE A 8 -17.73 -61.47 38.13
C PHE A 8 -17.75 -61.78 39.65
N GLY A 9 -17.83 -63.05 40.05
CA GLY A 9 -17.91 -63.45 41.48
C GLY A 9 -16.60 -63.34 42.27
N ASP A 10 -15.44 -63.45 41.61
CA ASP A 10 -14.11 -63.49 42.26
C ASP A 10 -13.22 -62.27 41.97
N VAL A 11 -13.79 -61.21 41.41
CA VAL A 11 -13.08 -59.93 41.26
C VAL A 11 -13.15 -59.19 42.58
N SER A 12 -12.08 -59.31 43.37
CA SER A 12 -11.79 -58.48 44.55
C SER A 12 -12.22 -57.03 44.30
N LYS A 13 -12.84 -56.38 45.30
CA LYS A 13 -13.32 -54.98 45.22
C LYS A 13 -12.26 -54.02 44.64
N LEU A 14 -10.98 -54.36 44.82
CA LEU A 14 -9.83 -53.67 44.25
C LEU A 14 -9.78 -53.72 42.69
N LYS A 15 -10.11 -54.86 42.08
CA LYS A 15 -10.14 -55.06 40.62
C LYS A 15 -11.32 -54.32 39.98
N ILE A 16 -12.47 -54.26 40.67
CA ILE A 16 -13.63 -53.48 40.22
C ILE A 16 -13.32 -51.98 40.30
N GLY A 17 -12.70 -51.52 41.38
CA GLY A 17 -12.22 -50.14 41.50
C GLY A 17 -11.21 -49.76 40.41
N ALA A 18 -10.28 -50.65 40.10
CA ALA A 18 -9.31 -50.44 39.02
C ALA A 18 -9.98 -50.35 37.63
N MET A 19 -10.97 -51.20 37.32
CA MET A 19 -11.69 -51.12 36.05
C MET A 19 -12.48 -49.81 35.89
N ILE A 20 -13.11 -49.31 36.95
CA ILE A 20 -13.82 -48.03 36.91
C ILE A 20 -12.83 -46.88 36.69
N ALA A 21 -11.69 -46.89 37.40
CA ALA A 21 -10.65 -45.87 37.22
C ALA A 21 -10.10 -45.85 35.78
N VAL A 22 -9.84 -47.02 35.19
CA VAL A 22 -9.38 -47.14 33.80
C VAL A 22 -10.44 -46.67 32.82
N SER A 23 -11.72 -46.96 33.07
CA SER A 23 -12.83 -46.52 32.20
C SER A 23 -12.99 -45.00 32.23
N VAL A 24 -12.88 -44.38 33.41
CA VAL A 24 -12.93 -42.92 33.56
C VAL A 24 -11.71 -42.27 32.89
N LEU A 25 -10.52 -42.84 33.04
CA LEU A 25 -9.31 -42.37 32.37
C LEU A 25 -9.42 -42.46 30.84
N MET A 26 -10.00 -43.54 30.32
CA MET A 26 -10.25 -43.70 28.88
C MET A 26 -11.24 -42.66 28.36
N ILE A 27 -12.34 -42.41 29.08
CA ILE A 27 -13.30 -41.38 28.70
C ILE A 27 -12.64 -40.00 28.73
N ALA A 28 -11.89 -39.68 29.78
CA ALA A 28 -11.15 -38.43 29.88
C ALA A 28 -10.14 -38.27 28.74
N PHE A 29 -9.42 -39.35 28.38
CA PHE A 29 -8.47 -39.38 27.27
C PHE A 29 -9.14 -39.13 25.92
N PHE A 30 -10.30 -39.75 25.65
CA PHE A 30 -11.06 -39.53 24.43
C PHE A 30 -11.68 -38.13 24.35
N VAL A 31 -12.12 -37.56 25.48
CA VAL A 31 -12.59 -36.16 25.53
C VAL A 31 -11.45 -35.20 25.21
N LEU A 32 -10.26 -35.45 25.77
CA LEU A 32 -9.06 -34.62 25.54
C LEU A 32 -8.55 -34.73 24.09
N LEU A 33 -8.64 -35.92 23.50
CA LEU A 33 -8.38 -36.14 22.06
C LEU A 33 -9.41 -35.43 21.18
N ALA A 34 -10.70 -35.51 21.50
CA ALA A 34 -11.76 -34.85 20.72
C ALA A 34 -11.63 -33.32 20.74
N THR A 35 -11.21 -32.73 21.86
CA THR A 35 -10.98 -31.28 21.95
C THR A 35 -9.73 -30.83 21.20
N ASN A 36 -8.68 -31.67 21.11
CA ASN A 36 -7.42 -31.31 20.43
C ASN A 36 -7.39 -31.68 18.94
N ALA A 37 -8.21 -32.64 18.49
CA ALA A 37 -8.24 -33.08 17.09
C ALA A 37 -8.98 -32.11 16.15
N THR A 38 -9.64 -31.08 16.69
CA THR A 38 -10.51 -30.18 15.93
C THR A 38 -9.92 -28.77 15.79
N SER A 39 -8.60 -28.62 15.75
CA SER A 39 -8.00 -27.33 15.39
C SER A 39 -8.33 -27.03 13.92
N PRO A 40 -9.16 -26.01 13.63
CA PRO A 40 -9.47 -25.65 12.26
C PRO A 40 -8.16 -25.27 11.54
N SER A 41 -8.02 -25.66 10.29
CA SER A 41 -6.91 -25.16 9.47
C SER A 41 -7.09 -23.65 9.34
N MET A 42 -6.24 -22.89 10.04
CA MET A 42 -6.25 -21.43 9.99
C MET A 42 -5.67 -21.00 8.64
N ALA A 43 -6.42 -20.19 7.91
CA ALA A 43 -6.02 -19.68 6.60
C ALA A 43 -6.11 -18.14 6.60
N PRO A 44 -5.22 -17.46 5.86
CA PRO A 44 -5.22 -16.01 5.82
C PRO A 44 -6.45 -15.49 5.07
N ILE A 45 -7.23 -14.63 5.72
CA ILE A 45 -8.30 -13.88 5.06
C ILE A 45 -7.70 -12.71 4.27
N TYR A 46 -6.75 -11.98 4.86
CA TYR A 46 -6.03 -10.88 4.21
C TYR A 46 -4.56 -10.91 4.61
N THR A 47 -3.71 -10.45 3.69
CA THR A 47 -2.26 -10.33 3.84
C THR A 47 -1.82 -8.90 3.59
N ASN A 48 -0.69 -8.50 4.18
CA ASN A 48 -0.06 -7.20 3.93
C ASN A 48 -0.96 -5.98 4.26
N LEU A 49 -1.81 -6.13 5.28
CA LEU A 49 -2.70 -5.06 5.72
C LEU A 49 -1.94 -3.89 6.37
N SER A 50 -2.50 -2.68 6.21
CA SER A 50 -2.12 -1.55 7.05
C SER A 50 -2.55 -1.80 8.51
N LEU A 51 -1.91 -1.16 9.49
CA LEU A 51 -2.33 -1.32 10.90
C LEU A 51 -3.75 -0.82 11.13
N GLU A 52 -4.17 0.19 10.37
CA GLU A 52 -5.52 0.79 10.43
C GLU A 52 -6.57 -0.20 9.95
N ASP A 53 -6.40 -0.76 8.74
CA ASP A 53 -7.30 -1.79 8.19
C ASP A 53 -7.32 -3.06 9.06
N SER A 54 -6.16 -3.44 9.60
CA SER A 54 -6.07 -4.59 10.50
C SER A 54 -6.91 -4.39 11.76
N SER A 55 -6.92 -3.19 12.32
CA SER A 55 -7.71 -2.86 13.51
C SER A 55 -9.22 -2.88 13.22
N GLU A 56 -9.64 -2.40 12.06
CA GLU A 56 -11.05 -2.40 11.64
C GLU A 56 -11.56 -3.81 11.36
N ILE A 57 -10.76 -4.63 10.66
CA ILE A 57 -11.10 -6.03 10.37
C ILE A 57 -11.15 -6.86 11.66
N VAL A 58 -10.22 -6.64 12.60
CA VAL A 58 -10.25 -7.32 13.91
C VAL A 58 -11.51 -6.95 14.70
N ALA A 59 -11.85 -5.66 14.78
CA ALA A 59 -13.05 -5.22 15.48
C ALA A 59 -14.33 -5.86 14.91
N GLU A 60 -14.37 -6.03 13.58
CA GLU A 60 -15.48 -6.68 12.89
C GLU A 60 -15.52 -8.20 13.16
N LEU A 61 -14.37 -8.89 13.14
CA LEU A 61 -14.28 -10.31 13.50
C LEU A 61 -14.69 -10.56 14.95
N GLU A 62 -14.33 -9.67 15.87
CA GLU A 62 -14.76 -9.69 17.28
C GLU A 62 -16.27 -9.49 17.40
N GLN A 63 -16.83 -8.53 16.67
CA GLN A 63 -18.28 -8.30 16.65
C GLN A 63 -19.05 -9.55 16.18
N MET A 64 -18.49 -10.27 15.21
CA MET A 64 -19.08 -11.51 14.69
C MET A 64 -18.76 -12.76 15.54
N GLY A 65 -17.95 -12.64 16.59
CA GLY A 65 -17.54 -13.76 17.43
C GLY A 65 -16.71 -14.80 16.68
N VAL A 66 -15.94 -14.38 15.68
CA VAL A 66 -15.11 -15.26 14.86
C VAL A 66 -13.72 -15.38 15.49
N PRO A 67 -13.23 -16.60 15.77
CA PRO A 67 -11.87 -16.79 16.26
C PRO A 67 -10.88 -16.39 15.15
N TYR A 68 -9.91 -15.56 15.52
CA TYR A 68 -8.88 -15.05 14.61
C TYR A 68 -7.49 -15.18 15.25
N ASP A 69 -6.46 -15.19 14.40
CA ASP A 69 -5.05 -15.13 14.82
C ASP A 69 -4.32 -14.04 14.03
N LEU A 70 -3.40 -13.35 14.70
CA LEU A 70 -2.63 -12.25 14.14
C LEU A 70 -1.20 -12.73 13.87
N SER A 71 -0.82 -12.75 12.59
CA SER A 71 0.52 -13.12 12.16
C SER A 71 1.27 -11.90 11.61
N VAL A 72 2.60 -12.03 11.48
CA VAL A 72 3.48 -11.01 10.87
C VAL A 72 3.31 -9.62 11.50
N GLY A 73 3.25 -9.56 12.84
CA GLY A 73 3.16 -8.29 13.57
C GLY A 73 1.84 -7.54 13.36
N GLY A 74 0.75 -8.25 13.06
CA GLY A 74 -0.59 -7.68 12.90
C GLY A 74 -0.95 -7.30 11.46
N LYS A 75 -0.07 -7.55 10.48
CA LYS A 75 -0.33 -7.27 9.05
C LYS A 75 -1.00 -8.43 8.30
N GLN A 76 -1.26 -9.53 9.00
CA GLN A 76 -1.92 -10.69 8.45
C GLN A 76 -2.91 -11.23 9.48
N ILE A 77 -4.15 -11.47 9.03
CA ILE A 77 -5.22 -11.99 9.86
C ILE A 77 -5.58 -13.39 9.35
N LEU A 78 -5.58 -14.37 10.25
CA LEU A 78 -5.93 -15.74 9.96
C LEU A 78 -7.25 -16.09 10.63
N VAL A 79 -8.09 -16.85 9.93
CA VAL A 79 -9.39 -17.33 10.40
C VAL A 79 -9.55 -18.79 10.02
N ALA A 80 -10.57 -19.47 10.55
CA ALA A 80 -10.88 -20.84 10.16
C ALA A 80 -11.09 -20.94 8.63
N GLY A 81 -10.37 -21.84 7.96
CA GLY A 81 -10.27 -21.91 6.51
C GLY A 81 -11.59 -22.12 5.78
N ASP A 82 -12.57 -22.75 6.45
CA ASP A 82 -13.93 -22.93 5.98
C ASP A 82 -14.76 -21.63 5.92
N LYS A 83 -14.35 -20.60 6.68
CA LYS A 83 -15.06 -19.31 6.78
C LYS A 83 -14.43 -18.19 5.98
N VAL A 84 -13.26 -18.41 5.37
CA VAL A 84 -12.48 -17.37 4.68
C VAL A 84 -13.32 -16.66 3.62
N GLU A 85 -13.92 -17.41 2.69
CA GLU A 85 -14.66 -16.84 1.56
C GLU A 85 -15.95 -16.12 2.02
N GLU A 86 -16.65 -16.69 3.00
CA GLU A 86 -17.83 -16.05 3.59
C GLU A 86 -17.48 -14.70 4.23
N LEU A 87 -16.38 -14.68 5.00
CA LEU A 87 -15.94 -13.48 5.69
C LEU A 87 -15.44 -12.43 4.69
N ARG A 88 -14.73 -12.80 3.61
CA ARG A 88 -14.35 -11.84 2.55
C ARG A 88 -15.57 -11.12 1.98
N VAL A 89 -16.63 -11.86 1.65
CA VAL A 89 -17.86 -11.28 1.09
C VAL A 89 -18.52 -10.32 2.09
N LYS A 90 -18.56 -10.67 3.38
CA LYS A 90 -19.11 -9.80 4.43
C LYS A 90 -18.28 -8.53 4.63
N MET A 91 -16.95 -8.67 4.67
CA MET A 91 -16.03 -7.53 4.79
C MET A 91 -16.14 -6.59 3.59
N ALA A 92 -16.22 -7.14 2.37
CA ALA A 92 -16.45 -6.36 1.16
C ALA A 92 -17.76 -5.56 1.20
N GLY A 93 -18.83 -6.14 1.76
CA GLY A 93 -20.10 -5.43 1.98
C GLY A 93 -20.01 -4.27 2.96
N LYS A 94 -18.99 -4.26 3.83
CA LYS A 94 -18.68 -3.17 4.77
C LYS A 94 -17.61 -2.21 4.26
N GLY A 95 -17.10 -2.42 3.04
CA GLY A 95 -16.02 -1.62 2.47
C GLY A 95 -14.65 -1.90 3.07
N LEU A 96 -14.46 -3.06 3.72
CA LEU A 96 -13.21 -3.47 4.33
C LEU A 96 -12.45 -4.48 3.46
N PRO A 97 -11.13 -4.32 3.28
CA PRO A 97 -10.30 -3.21 3.78
C PRO A 97 -10.53 -1.89 3.01
N SER A 98 -10.28 -0.78 3.70
CA SER A 98 -10.56 0.58 3.23
C SER A 98 -9.64 1.01 2.08
N ASP A 99 -8.49 0.36 1.95
CA ASP A 99 -7.52 0.55 0.88
C ASP A 99 -7.86 -0.15 -0.45
N GLY A 100 -8.95 -0.92 -0.49
CA GLY A 100 -9.38 -1.62 -1.69
C GLY A 100 -8.42 -2.72 -2.12
N SER A 101 -7.89 -3.52 -1.18
CA SER A 101 -7.05 -4.71 -1.43
C SER A 101 -7.76 -5.87 -2.18
N GLY A 102 -8.74 -5.56 -3.04
CA GLY A 102 -9.15 -6.45 -4.11
C GLY A 102 -7.97 -6.69 -5.03
N MET A 103 -7.50 -7.94 -5.05
CA MET A 103 -6.52 -8.52 -5.98
C MET A 103 -6.34 -7.73 -7.29
N GLY A 104 -5.41 -6.77 -7.31
CA GLY A 104 -5.08 -5.99 -8.50
C GLY A 104 -3.62 -6.06 -8.91
N TYR A 105 -2.71 -6.37 -7.97
CA TYR A 105 -1.26 -6.37 -8.21
C TYR A 105 -0.45 -7.43 -7.44
N GLU A 106 -0.99 -8.07 -6.40
CA GLU A 106 -0.24 -9.03 -5.57
C GLU A 106 0.04 -10.39 -6.26
N ILE A 107 -0.69 -10.70 -7.33
CA ILE A 107 -0.43 -11.90 -8.16
C ILE A 107 0.95 -11.78 -8.84
N PHE A 108 1.51 -10.57 -8.96
CA PHE A 108 2.83 -10.34 -9.56
C PHE A 108 3.98 -10.36 -8.55
N ASP A 109 3.72 -10.20 -7.25
CA ASP A 109 4.76 -10.18 -6.21
C ASP A 109 5.15 -11.59 -5.74
N ASN A 110 4.26 -12.58 -5.89
CA ASN A 110 4.53 -13.97 -5.48
C ASN A 110 5.04 -14.89 -6.60
N THR A 111 5.51 -14.34 -7.73
CA THR A 111 6.25 -15.16 -8.71
C THR A 111 7.74 -15.15 -8.39
N ASP A 112 8.09 -15.78 -7.27
CA ASP A 112 9.46 -16.20 -7.04
C ASP A 112 9.91 -17.13 -8.18
N ALA A 113 11.01 -16.74 -8.83
CA ALA A 113 11.85 -17.59 -9.65
C ALA A 113 11.25 -18.19 -10.94
N MET A 114 10.94 -17.35 -11.95
CA MET A 114 11.46 -17.53 -13.31
C MET A 114 11.04 -16.37 -14.24
N GLY A 115 12.00 -15.50 -14.58
CA GLY A 115 11.84 -14.46 -15.60
C GLY A 115 11.17 -13.18 -15.11
N THR A 116 11.94 -12.27 -14.50
CA THR A 116 11.47 -10.88 -14.33
C THR A 116 11.19 -10.31 -15.73
N SER A 117 9.94 -9.97 -16.02
CA SER A 117 9.61 -9.31 -17.28
C SER A 117 10.34 -7.97 -17.31
N ASN A 118 10.93 -7.60 -18.45
CA ASN A 118 11.53 -6.27 -18.67
C ASN A 118 10.56 -5.13 -18.29
N PHE A 119 9.25 -5.39 -18.31
CA PHE A 119 8.23 -4.46 -17.83
C PHE A 119 8.30 -4.22 -16.31
N ILE A 120 8.38 -5.27 -15.49
CA ILE A 120 8.40 -5.17 -14.02
C ILE A 120 9.68 -4.48 -13.56
N LEU A 121 10.83 -4.85 -14.15
CA LEU A 121 12.10 -4.18 -13.87
C LEU A 121 12.04 -2.68 -14.19
N ASN A 122 11.40 -2.31 -15.31
CA ASN A 122 11.23 -0.91 -15.68
C ASN A 122 10.33 -0.15 -14.70
N VAL A 123 9.20 -0.74 -14.27
CA VAL A 123 8.30 -0.12 -13.28
C VAL A 123 9.03 0.09 -11.96
N ASN A 124 9.75 -0.92 -11.47
CA ASN A 124 10.52 -0.81 -10.23
C ASN A 124 11.64 0.23 -10.34
N LYS A 125 12.31 0.33 -11.49
CA LYS A 125 13.30 1.38 -11.75
C LYS A 125 12.68 2.78 -11.70
N VAL A 126 11.53 3.00 -12.34
CA VAL A 126 10.84 4.30 -12.30
C VAL A 126 10.44 4.67 -10.88
N ARG A 127 9.83 3.74 -10.15
CA ARG A 127 9.44 3.95 -8.74
C ARG A 127 10.63 4.28 -7.86
N ALA A 128 11.77 3.61 -8.05
CA ALA A 128 13.00 3.90 -7.31
C ALA A 128 13.52 5.31 -7.61
N LEU A 129 13.50 5.73 -8.89
CA LEU A 129 13.90 7.09 -9.29
C LEU A 129 12.98 8.16 -8.69
N GLU A 130 11.66 7.95 -8.73
CA GLU A 130 10.68 8.86 -8.12
C GLU A 130 10.90 9.01 -6.62
N GLY A 131 11.12 7.89 -5.91
CA GLY A 131 11.40 7.89 -4.48
C GLY A 131 12.70 8.61 -4.13
N GLU A 132 13.76 8.42 -4.92
CA GLU A 132 15.05 9.05 -4.66
C GLU A 132 15.05 10.55 -4.97
N LEU A 133 14.36 10.94 -6.05
CA LEU A 133 14.12 12.35 -6.37
C LEU A 133 13.30 13.03 -5.27
N ALA A 134 12.25 12.37 -4.77
CA ALA A 134 11.44 12.87 -3.66
C ALA A 134 12.27 13.09 -2.39
N ARG A 135 13.15 12.13 -2.01
CA ARG A 135 14.06 12.27 -0.87
C ARG A 135 15.05 13.41 -1.06
N THR A 136 15.63 13.51 -2.25
CA THR A 136 16.62 14.55 -2.58
C THR A 136 16.00 15.95 -2.54
N ILE A 137 14.83 16.14 -3.16
CA ILE A 137 14.11 17.42 -3.14
C ILE A 137 13.64 17.76 -1.73
N GLY A 138 13.16 16.76 -0.97
CA GLY A 138 12.77 16.93 0.43
C GLY A 138 13.93 17.30 1.37
N SER A 139 15.19 17.13 0.96
CA SER A 139 16.35 17.57 1.75
C SER A 139 16.59 19.09 1.70
N ILE A 140 15.92 19.80 0.78
CA ILE A 140 16.00 21.27 0.66
C ILE A 140 15.32 21.91 1.88
N LYS A 141 16.00 22.85 2.55
CA LYS A 141 15.58 23.42 3.85
C LYS A 141 14.13 23.93 3.91
N LYS A 142 13.63 24.49 2.82
CA LYS A 142 12.28 25.07 2.70
C LYS A 142 11.20 24.04 2.36
N ILE A 143 11.57 22.80 2.04
CA ILE A 143 10.66 21.75 1.60
C ILE A 143 10.49 20.75 2.75
N ASN A 144 9.25 20.43 3.08
CA ASN A 144 8.91 19.44 4.10
C ASN A 144 8.80 18.04 3.50
N SER A 145 8.14 17.93 2.35
CA SER A 145 8.07 16.69 1.57
C SER A 145 7.89 17.01 0.08
N ALA A 146 8.28 16.07 -0.77
CA ALA A 146 8.09 16.17 -2.21
C ALA A 146 7.52 14.85 -2.73
N ARG A 147 6.66 14.94 -3.76
CA ARG A 147 6.18 13.79 -4.52
C ARG A 147 6.51 14.02 -5.99
N VAL A 148 7.12 13.02 -6.62
CA VAL A 148 7.57 13.10 -8.00
C VAL A 148 6.86 12.01 -8.80
N HIS A 149 6.31 12.38 -9.94
CA HIS A 149 5.72 11.48 -10.91
C HIS A 149 6.45 11.61 -12.23
N LEU A 150 7.02 10.51 -12.70
CA LEU A 150 7.78 10.42 -13.94
C LEU A 150 7.00 9.63 -14.98
N VAL A 151 6.78 10.24 -16.14
CA VAL A 151 6.20 9.56 -17.29
C VAL A 151 7.31 9.31 -18.30
N ILE A 152 7.84 8.09 -18.29
CA ILE A 152 8.91 7.66 -19.20
C ILE A 152 8.32 6.75 -20.27
N PRO A 153 8.20 7.22 -21.53
CA PRO A 153 7.65 6.41 -22.60
C PRO A 153 8.58 5.24 -22.96
N LYS A 154 7.99 4.10 -23.32
CA LYS A 154 8.75 2.95 -23.82
C LYS A 154 9.32 3.27 -25.19
N ARG A 155 10.57 2.85 -25.43
CA ARG A 155 11.23 3.03 -26.72
C ARG A 155 10.73 1.97 -27.69
N GLU A 156 9.79 2.33 -28.55
CA GLU A 156 9.36 1.48 -29.66
C GLU A 156 10.41 1.53 -30.77
N LEU A 157 10.91 0.37 -31.21
CA LEU A 157 11.99 0.26 -32.20
C LEU A 157 11.54 0.66 -33.63
N PHE A 158 10.24 0.86 -33.86
CA PHE A 158 9.66 1.07 -35.19
C PHE A 158 8.85 2.36 -35.34
N THR A 159 8.85 3.24 -34.33
CA THR A 159 8.08 4.49 -34.36
C THR A 159 8.97 5.68 -34.72
N ARG A 160 8.56 6.49 -35.70
CA ARG A 160 9.28 7.71 -36.12
C ARG A 160 9.17 8.84 -35.09
N GLU A 161 8.08 8.86 -34.32
CA GLU A 161 7.84 9.81 -33.25
C GLU A 161 8.32 9.26 -31.90
N ARG A 162 9.34 9.89 -31.32
CA ARG A 162 9.74 9.63 -29.95
C ARG A 162 8.95 10.57 -29.04
N ARG A 163 8.03 10.01 -28.24
CA ARG A 163 7.47 10.74 -27.10
C ARG A 163 8.60 11.09 -26.16
N GLU A 164 8.70 12.34 -25.76
CA GLU A 164 9.70 12.76 -24.77
C GLU A 164 9.15 12.49 -23.35
N PRO A 165 10.03 12.20 -22.38
CA PRO A 165 9.60 12.07 -20.99
C PRO A 165 9.01 13.38 -20.43
N THR A 166 8.08 13.25 -19.50
CA THR A 166 7.53 14.36 -18.72
C THR A 166 7.59 14.06 -17.23
N ALA A 167 7.55 15.11 -16.40
CA ALA A 167 7.51 14.95 -14.96
C ALA A 167 6.57 15.95 -14.30
N SER A 168 5.98 15.53 -13.18
CA SER A 168 5.20 16.40 -12.29
C SER A 168 5.74 16.28 -10.88
N VAL A 169 6.00 17.43 -10.27
CA VAL A 169 6.56 17.53 -8.92
C VAL A 169 5.56 18.28 -8.06
N VAL A 170 5.11 17.64 -6.98
CA VAL A 170 4.29 18.26 -5.94
C VAL A 170 5.19 18.53 -4.75
N LEU A 171 5.20 19.78 -4.29
CA LEU A 171 6.00 20.22 -3.16
C LEU A 171 5.08 20.55 -1.98
N ASN A 172 5.46 20.10 -0.78
CA ASN A 172 4.92 20.61 0.47
C ASN A 172 5.96 21.58 1.04
N ILE A 173 5.66 22.88 0.96
CA ILE A 173 6.56 23.94 1.42
C ILE A 173 6.39 24.12 2.93
N ARG A 174 7.50 24.33 3.63
CA ARG A 174 7.49 24.46 5.10
C ARG A 174 6.90 25.80 5.52
N GLY A 175 5.74 25.75 6.18
CA GLY A 175 5.06 26.94 6.70
C GLY A 175 4.60 27.85 5.56
N ASN A 176 4.62 29.16 5.78
CA ASN A 176 4.21 30.15 4.77
C ASN A 176 5.41 30.70 3.98
N GLN A 177 6.44 29.87 3.76
CA GLN A 177 7.61 30.25 2.96
C GLN A 177 7.27 30.20 1.46
N GLU A 178 7.97 31.01 0.67
CA GLU A 178 7.91 30.94 -0.79
C GLU A 178 9.26 30.46 -1.34
N LEU A 179 9.18 29.66 -2.40
CA LEU A 179 10.35 29.26 -3.17
C LEU A 179 10.67 30.37 -4.17
N ASP A 180 11.95 30.72 -4.26
CA ASP A 180 12.40 31.68 -5.25
C ASP A 180 12.53 31.01 -6.65
N LYS A 181 12.67 31.84 -7.69
CA LYS A 181 12.80 31.34 -9.07
C LYS A 181 14.05 30.48 -9.28
N GLN A 182 15.12 30.70 -8.51
CA GLN A 182 16.36 29.94 -8.63
C GLN A 182 16.21 28.55 -8.02
N GLU A 183 15.54 28.44 -6.87
CA GLU A 183 15.19 27.18 -6.21
C GLU A 183 14.27 26.33 -7.08
N ILE A 184 13.25 26.94 -7.68
CA ILE A 184 12.33 26.27 -8.61
C ILE A 184 13.10 25.76 -9.84
N ALA A 185 13.95 26.59 -10.45
CA ALA A 185 14.78 26.19 -11.59
C ALA A 185 15.76 25.07 -11.21
N ALA A 186 16.38 25.14 -10.03
CA ALA A 186 17.29 24.10 -9.53
C ALA A 186 16.58 22.75 -9.40
N ILE A 187 15.34 22.73 -8.89
CA ILE A 187 14.52 21.51 -8.81
C ILE A 187 14.23 20.97 -10.22
N GLN A 188 13.85 21.83 -11.17
CA GLN A 188 13.63 21.39 -12.57
C GLN A 188 14.90 20.79 -13.18
N HIS A 189 16.07 21.42 -12.99
CA HIS A 189 17.33 20.91 -13.51
C HIS A 189 17.76 19.60 -12.85
N LEU A 190 17.54 19.45 -11.54
CA LEU A 190 17.84 18.22 -10.81
C LEU A 190 17.02 17.03 -11.35
N VAL A 191 15.72 17.25 -11.56
CA VAL A 191 14.82 16.23 -12.10
C VAL A 191 15.16 15.93 -13.57
N ALA A 192 15.43 16.95 -14.38
CA ALA A 192 15.81 16.80 -15.80
C ALA A 192 17.10 16.00 -15.99
N THR A 193 18.11 16.19 -15.13
CA THR A 193 19.38 15.47 -15.22
C THR A 193 19.30 14.02 -14.74
N SER A 194 18.31 13.70 -13.91
CA SER A 194 18.08 12.36 -13.37
C SER A 194 17.36 11.41 -14.35
N VAL A 195 16.74 11.95 -15.40
CA VAL A 195 15.99 11.17 -16.40
C VAL A 195 16.50 11.47 -17.80
N THR A 196 16.94 10.43 -18.51
CA THR A 196 17.45 10.58 -19.87
C THR A 196 16.40 11.15 -20.83
N GLY A 197 16.72 12.29 -21.44
CA GLY A 197 15.85 12.94 -22.44
C GLY A 197 14.74 13.81 -21.85
N LEU A 198 14.66 13.95 -20.53
CA LEU A 198 13.72 14.87 -19.88
C LEU A 198 14.27 16.31 -19.97
N LYS A 199 13.49 17.22 -20.54
CA LYS A 199 13.83 18.65 -20.61
C LYS A 199 13.27 19.38 -19.39
N PRO A 200 13.98 20.37 -18.81
CA PRO A 200 13.46 21.19 -17.72
C PRO A 200 12.13 21.87 -18.04
N THR A 201 11.92 22.22 -19.31
CA THR A 201 10.68 22.83 -19.80
C THR A 201 9.47 21.89 -19.74
N ARG A 202 9.65 20.57 -19.65
CA ARG A 202 8.55 19.57 -19.56
C ARG A 202 8.28 19.10 -18.12
N ILE A 203 8.67 19.92 -17.16
CA ILE A 203 8.52 19.63 -15.73
C ILE A 203 7.56 20.66 -15.12
N THR A 204 6.42 20.16 -14.66
CA THR A 204 5.44 20.96 -13.93
C THR A 204 5.70 20.84 -12.44
N ILE A 205 5.76 21.97 -11.76
CA ILE A 205 5.94 22.04 -10.31
C ILE A 205 4.71 22.73 -9.70
N VAL A 206 4.09 22.07 -8.74
CA VAL A 206 2.92 22.57 -8.00
C VAL A 206 3.17 22.53 -6.51
N ASP A 207 2.58 23.48 -5.80
CA ASP A 207 2.54 23.56 -4.34
C ASP A 207 1.36 22.74 -3.79
N ASP A 208 1.37 22.42 -2.50
CA ASP A 208 0.32 21.66 -1.82
C ASP A 208 -1.04 22.41 -1.80
N GLN A 209 -1.00 23.74 -1.90
CA GLN A 209 -2.17 24.62 -2.07
C GLN A 209 -2.70 24.65 -3.51
N GLY A 210 -2.18 23.83 -4.42
CA GLY A 210 -2.57 23.81 -5.84
C GLY A 210 -2.06 25.00 -6.65
N ARG A 211 -1.17 25.82 -6.08
CA ARG A 211 -0.51 26.92 -6.80
C ARG A 211 0.55 26.35 -7.74
N MET A 212 0.50 26.72 -9.01
CA MET A 212 1.52 26.33 -9.96
C MET A 212 2.78 27.20 -9.78
N LEU A 213 3.91 26.56 -9.46
CA LEU A 213 5.20 27.21 -9.26
C LEU A 213 6.04 27.25 -10.54
N ALA A 214 5.94 26.19 -11.34
CA ALA A 214 6.49 26.14 -12.68
C ALA A 214 5.54 25.38 -13.61
N ARG A 215 5.31 25.94 -14.80
CA ARG A 215 4.52 25.29 -15.84
C ARG A 215 5.45 24.48 -16.75
N GLY A 216 5.23 23.16 -16.80
CA GLY A 216 5.81 22.32 -17.82
C GLY A 216 5.09 22.59 -19.14
N VAL A 217 5.79 23.16 -20.12
CA VAL A 217 5.26 23.51 -21.43
C VAL A 217 5.54 22.37 -22.40
N GLU A 218 4.50 21.89 -23.07
CA GLU A 218 4.62 20.92 -24.16
C GLU A 218 4.85 21.59 -25.53
N ASP A 219 4.49 22.86 -25.71
CA ASP A 219 4.72 23.61 -26.94
C ASP A 219 4.87 25.12 -26.68
N GLU A 220 6.02 25.71 -27.04
CA GLU A 220 6.24 27.17 -26.91
C GLU A 220 5.34 27.99 -27.86
N ASN A 221 4.69 27.33 -28.83
CA ASN A 221 3.88 27.97 -29.86
C ASN A 221 2.37 27.97 -29.58
N ASP A 222 1.92 27.50 -28.41
CA ASP A 222 0.51 27.51 -28.05
C ASP A 222 0.00 28.97 -27.84
N PRO A 223 -0.96 29.47 -28.65
CA PRO A 223 -1.50 30.83 -28.54
C PRO A 223 -2.11 31.13 -27.17
N GLU A 224 -2.68 30.12 -26.50
CA GLU A 224 -3.31 30.27 -25.19
C GLU A 224 -2.25 30.47 -24.09
N LEU A 225 -1.10 29.82 -24.24
CA LEU A 225 0.06 29.97 -23.34
C LEU A 225 0.72 31.35 -23.49
N ILE A 226 0.81 31.88 -24.71
CA ILE A 226 1.36 33.23 -24.95
C ILE A 226 0.44 34.29 -24.32
N ALA A 227 -0.87 34.11 -24.45
CA ALA A 227 -1.86 34.99 -23.83
C ALA A 227 -1.78 34.94 -22.29
N SER A 228 -1.67 33.75 -21.70
CA SER A 228 -1.56 33.59 -20.24
C SER A 228 -0.27 34.20 -19.70
N LYS A 229 0.88 33.98 -20.37
CA LYS A 229 2.15 34.59 -19.98
C LYS A 229 2.09 36.13 -20.01
N ALA A 230 1.46 36.72 -21.03
CA ALA A 230 1.29 38.17 -21.11
C ALA A 230 0.43 38.73 -19.97
N GLN A 231 -0.60 37.99 -19.55
CA GLN A 231 -1.45 38.34 -18.40
C GLN A 231 -0.68 38.23 -17.08
N ASP A 232 0.07 37.14 -16.86
CA ASP A 232 0.90 36.96 -15.66
C ASP A 232 1.98 38.05 -15.55
N TYR A 233 2.57 38.49 -16.68
CA TYR A 233 3.51 39.60 -16.71
C TYR A 233 2.87 40.93 -16.30
N ARG A 234 1.64 41.20 -16.76
CA ARG A 234 0.88 42.40 -16.38
C ARG A 234 0.54 42.42 -14.89
N ALA A 235 -0.01 41.32 -14.37
CA ALA A 235 -0.37 41.21 -12.95
C ALA A 235 0.85 41.39 -12.02
N ASN A 236 2.00 40.84 -12.40
CA ASN A 236 3.24 41.01 -11.64
C ASN A 236 3.80 42.44 -11.74
N PHE A 237 3.59 43.13 -12.87
CA PHE A 237 4.03 44.51 -13.06
C PHE A 237 3.16 45.48 -12.25
N GLU A 238 1.84 45.27 -12.24
CA GLU A 238 0.88 46.02 -11.43
C GLU A 238 1.19 45.88 -9.94
N LYS A 239 1.43 44.65 -9.44
CA LYS A 239 1.87 44.43 -8.05
C LYS A 239 3.14 45.21 -7.68
N LYS A 240 4.11 45.32 -8.60
CA LYS A 240 5.34 46.10 -8.36
C LYS A 240 5.06 47.60 -8.30
N LEU A 241 4.17 48.11 -9.16
CA LEU A 241 3.77 49.51 -9.14
C LEU A 241 3.03 49.85 -7.84
N GLU A 242 2.10 49.00 -7.40
CA GLU A 242 1.40 49.17 -6.13
C GLU A 242 2.38 49.22 -4.94
N GLN A 243 3.35 48.30 -4.90
CA GLN A 243 4.39 48.32 -3.86
C GLN A 243 5.28 49.56 -3.90
N THR A 244 5.47 50.18 -5.07
CA THR A 244 6.27 51.40 -5.22
C THR A 244 5.48 52.66 -4.85
N ILE A 245 4.15 52.65 -5.01
CA ILE A 245 3.28 53.79 -4.68
C ILE A 245 2.96 53.82 -3.17
N LEU A 246 3.00 52.67 -2.50
CA LEU A 246 2.72 52.53 -1.06
C LEU A 246 3.96 52.66 -0.16
N ALA A 247 5.15 52.88 -0.73
CA ALA A 247 6.41 53.11 -0.02
C ALA A 247 6.85 54.57 -0.13
#